data_AF-A0A7J3EMC1-F1
#
_entry.id   AF-A0A7J3EMC1-F1
#
_cell.length_a   1.000
_cell.length_b   1.000
_cell.length_c   1.000
_cell.angle_alpha   90.00
_cell.angle_beta   90.00
_cell.angle_gamma   90.00
#
_symmetry.space_group_name_H-M   'P 1'
#
loop_
_entity.id
_entity.type
_entity.pdbx_description
1 polymer ?
#
loop_
_entity_poly.entity_id
_entity_poly.type
_entity_poly.pdbx_seq_one_letter_code
_entity_poly.pdbx_strand_id
1 'polypeptide(L)'
;LSGLYVESEQIKKLLDFAERAGGIPYIAVKIPHKEWRFIKVVKRIDEESKTYKVSKEDIEKAPGIGGVLADLGLMKTLKDYMTSY
;
A
#
# COMPACT_ATOMS: atom_id res chain seq x y z
N LEU A 1 12.28 12.22 9.11
CA LEU A 1 12.19 11.04 8.21
C LEU A 1 12.26 11.53 6.77
N SER A 2 13.34 11.19 6.06
CA SER A 2 13.65 11.72 4.73
C SER A 2 13.00 10.93 3.56
N GLY A 3 12.08 10.01 3.88
CA GLY A 3 11.52 9.01 2.96
C GLY A 3 12.11 7.62 3.22
N LEU A 4 11.50 6.59 2.62
CA LEU A 4 11.99 5.21 2.63
C LEU A 4 12.46 4.84 1.21
N TYR A 5 13.65 4.29 1.10
CA TYR A 5 14.19 3.78 -0.17
C TYR A 5 14.18 2.26 -0.12
N VAL A 6 13.55 1.66 -1.11
CA VAL A 6 13.49 0.20 -1.30
C VAL A 6 14.18 -0.13 -2.61
N GLU A 7 14.87 -1.26 -2.70
CA GLU A 7 15.47 -1.70 -3.95
C GLU A 7 14.39 -2.01 -4.99
N SER A 8 14.61 -1.56 -6.22
CA SER A 8 13.67 -1.77 -7.34
C SER A 8 13.36 -3.25 -7.58
N GLU A 9 14.35 -4.12 -7.43
CA GLU A 9 14.21 -5.56 -7.61
C GLU A 9 13.22 -6.18 -6.61
N GLN A 10 13.22 -5.71 -5.35
CA GLN A 10 12.26 -6.18 -4.34
C GLN A 10 10.83 -5.79 -4.71
N ILE A 11 10.64 -4.58 -5.23
CA ILE A 11 9.32 -4.13 -5.67
C ILE A 11 8.88 -4.85 -6.95
N LYS A 12 9.78 -5.11 -7.90
CA LYS A 12 9.48 -5.94 -9.08
C LYS A 12 8.98 -7.32 -8.67
N LYS A 13 9.69 -8.00 -7.76
CA LYS A 13 9.26 -9.31 -7.22
C LYS A 13 7.88 -9.25 -6.55
N LEU A 14 7.59 -8.17 -5.82
CA LEU A 14 6.26 -7.94 -5.21
C LEU A 14 5.17 -7.78 -6.27
N LEU A 15 5.42 -6.99 -7.32
CA LEU A 15 4.49 -6.79 -8.43
C LEU A 15 4.24 -8.10 -9.18
N ASP A 16 5.29 -8.84 -9.53
CA ASP A 16 5.18 -10.13 -10.23
C ASP A 16 4.43 -11.17 -9.39
N PHE A 17 4.64 -11.17 -8.07
CA PHE A 17 3.90 -12.02 -7.15
C PHE A 17 2.42 -11.62 -7.11
N ALA A 18 2.13 -10.33 -6.98
CA ALA A 18 0.77 -9.82 -6.92
C ALA A 18 -0.01 -10.09 -8.21
N GLU A 19 0.63 -9.91 -9.38
CA GLU A 19 0.05 -10.23 -10.70
C GLU A 19 -0.29 -11.72 -10.81
N ARG A 20 0.61 -12.61 -10.39
CA ARG A 20 0.37 -14.07 -10.42
C ARG A 20 -0.68 -14.52 -9.40
N ALA A 21 -0.72 -13.90 -8.23
CA ALA A 21 -1.66 -14.23 -7.17
C ALA A 21 -3.04 -13.58 -7.35
N GLY A 22 -3.19 -12.65 -8.30
CA GLY A 22 -4.39 -11.81 -8.42
C GLY A 22 -4.59 -10.85 -7.25
N GLY A 23 -3.52 -10.55 -6.52
CA GLY A 23 -3.54 -9.73 -5.30
C GLY A 23 -3.23 -8.25 -5.57
N ILE A 24 -3.51 -7.41 -4.59
CA ILE A 24 -3.13 -5.99 -4.64
C ILE A 24 -1.87 -5.78 -3.80
N PRO A 25 -0.77 -5.24 -4.40
CA PRO A 25 0.50 -5.08 -3.70
C PRO A 25 0.50 -3.86 -2.78
N TYR A 26 0.81 -4.08 -1.50
CA TYR A 26 1.04 -3.02 -0.52
C TYR A 26 2.40 -3.16 0.15
N ILE A 27 3.00 -2.03 0.49
CA ILE A 27 4.17 -1.92 1.37
C ILE A 27 3.68 -1.45 2.73
N ALA A 28 3.95 -2.22 3.78
CA ALA A 28 3.68 -1.83 5.15
C ALA A 28 4.90 -1.12 5.75
N VAL A 29 4.72 0.10 6.23
CA VAL A 29 5.76 0.90 6.87
C VAL A 29 5.43 1.09 8.34
N LYS A 30 6.35 0.68 9.21
CA LYS A 30 6.26 0.93 10.65
C LYS A 30 7.07 2.17 11.00
N ILE A 31 6.38 3.20 11.46
CA ILE A 31 7.02 4.41 11.98
C ILE A 31 7.10 4.28 13.51
N PRO A 32 8.25 4.58 14.14
CA PRO A 32 8.36 4.59 15.59
C PRO A 32 7.25 5.44 16.24
N HIS A 33 6.64 4.90 17.30
CA HIS A 33 5.55 5.55 18.05
C HIS A 33 4.27 5.89 17.25
N LYS A 34 4.14 5.43 16.00
CA LYS A 34 2.92 5.56 15.20
C LYS A 34 2.42 4.19 14.76
N GLU A 35 1.17 4.15 14.32
CA GLU A 35 0.56 2.95 13.74
C GLU A 35 1.17 2.57 12.39
N TRP A 36 0.87 1.36 11.94
CA TRP A 36 1.27 0.88 10.61
C TRP A 36 0.61 1.72 9.51
N ARG A 37 1.38 2.00 8.47
CA ARG A 37 0.92 2.70 7.26
C ARG A 37 1.10 1.78 6.06
N PHE A 38 0.09 1.72 5.20
CA PHE A 38 0.05 0.81 4.07
C PHE A 38 0.02 1.59 2.76
N ILE A 39 1.03 1.38 1.93
CA ILE A 39 1.24 2.14 0.70
C ILE A 39 0.99 1.22 -0.47
N LYS A 40 -0.04 1.53 -1.26
CA LYS A 40 -0.40 0.77 -2.46
C LYS A 40 0.64 1.02 -3.54
N VAL A 41 1.20 -0.04 -4.11
CA VAL A 41 2.17 0.08 -5.20
C VAL A 41 1.41 0.11 -6.53
N VAL A 42 1.20 1.31 -7.07
CA VAL A 42 0.36 1.52 -8.27
C VAL A 42 1.15 1.68 -9.57
N LYS A 43 2.47 1.93 -9.50
CA LYS A 43 3.31 2.16 -10.68
C LYS A 43 4.28 1.01 -10.88
N ARG A 44 4.43 0.57 -12.13
CA ARG A 44 5.59 -0.22 -12.56
C ARG A 44 6.83 0.66 -12.43
N ILE A 45 7.90 0.09 -11.89
CA ILE A 45 9.18 0.77 -11.78
C ILE A 45 9.85 0.76 -13.15
N ASP A 46 10.31 1.93 -13.61
CA ASP A 46 11.14 2.04 -14.80
C ASP A 46 12.42 1.20 -14.63
N GLU A 47 12.78 0.41 -15.63
CA GLU A 47 13.89 -0.56 -15.51
C GLU A 47 15.25 0.10 -15.22
N GLU A 48 15.39 1.38 -15.53
CA GLU A 48 16.59 2.18 -15.27
C GLU A 48 16.71 2.65 -13.80
N SER A 49 15.60 2.67 -13.06
CA SER A 49 15.58 3.12 -11.66
C SER A 49 16.00 2.00 -10.73
N LYS A 50 17.19 2.13 -10.13
CA LYS A 50 17.72 1.16 -9.17
C LYS A 50 16.93 1.12 -7.85
N THR A 51 16.29 2.22 -7.45
CA THR A 51 15.58 2.33 -6.17
C THR A 51 14.18 2.91 -6.33
N TYR A 52 13.26 2.38 -5.54
CA TYR A 52 11.92 2.91 -5.36
C TYR A 52 11.89 3.81 -4.12
N LYS A 53 11.58 5.08 -4.31
CA LYS A 53 11.45 6.04 -3.21
C LYS A 53 9.99 6.16 -2.80
N VAL A 54 9.72 5.85 -1.54
CA VAL A 54 8.49 6.21 -0.87
C VAL A 54 8.73 7.56 -0.18
N SER A 55 8.05 8.61 -0.63
CA SER A 55 8.23 9.94 -0.03
C SER A 55 7.63 9.98 1.38
N LYS A 56 8.09 10.93 2.20
CA LYS A 56 7.52 11.14 3.54
C LYS A 56 6.02 11.47 3.45
N GLU A 57 5.63 12.26 2.46
CA GLU A 57 4.24 12.65 2.24
C GLU A 57 3.37 11.44 1.90
N ASP A 58 3.87 10.50 1.10
CA ASP A 58 3.15 9.26 0.78
C ASP A 58 2.94 8.42 2.04
N ILE A 59 3.95 8.33 2.91
CA ILE A 59 3.86 7.61 4.19
C ILE A 59 2.86 8.28 5.14
N GLU A 60 2.84 9.61 5.21
CA GLU A 60 1.94 10.35 6.10
C GLU A 60 0.48 10.32 5.62
N LYS A 61 0.25 10.32 4.31
CA LYS A 61 -1.08 10.22 3.69
C LYS A 61 -1.58 8.78 3.59
N ALA A 62 -0.69 7.79 3.70
CA ALA A 62 -1.05 6.39 3.57
C ALA A 62 -2.09 5.94 4.62
N PRO A 63 -3.06 5.11 4.23
CA PRO A 63 -4.04 4.58 5.16
C PRO A 63 -3.40 3.67 6.21
N GLY A 64 -4.04 3.61 7.38
CA GLY A 64 -3.83 2.50 8.32
C GLY A 64 -4.59 1.24 7.85
N ILE A 65 -4.57 0.18 8.66
CA ILE A 65 -5.21 -1.09 8.29
C ILE A 65 -6.71 -0.94 7.96
N GLY A 66 -7.45 -0.11 8.70
CA GLY A 66 -8.86 0.15 8.44
C GLY A 66 -9.11 0.76 7.06
N GLY A 67 -8.23 1.67 6.60
CA GLY A 67 -8.34 2.24 5.27
C GLY A 67 -8.03 1.23 4.16
N VAL A 68 -7.13 0.28 4.41
CA VAL A 68 -6.88 -0.84 3.47
C VAL A 68 -8.09 -1.76 3.38
N LEU A 69 -8.68 -2.14 4.52
CA LEU A 69 -9.89 -2.98 4.52
C LEU A 69 -11.07 -2.32 3.81
N ALA A 70 -11.19 -0.99 3.93
CA ALA A 70 -12.16 -0.21 3.17
C ALA A 70 -11.85 -0.20 1.66
N ASP A 71 -10.58 -0.01 1.25
CA ASP A 71 -10.16 -0.07 -0.16
C ASP A 71 -10.41 -1.45 -0.79
N LEU A 72 -10.28 -2.51 0.01
CA LEU A 72 -10.57 -3.89 -0.40
C LEU A 72 -12.07 -4.24 -0.38
N GLY A 73 -12.94 -3.33 0.05
CA GLY A 73 -14.38 -3.58 0.17
C GLY A 73 -14.74 -4.61 1.25
N LEU A 74 -13.84 -4.86 2.21
CA LEU A 74 -14.03 -5.84 3.29
C LEU A 74 -14.68 -5.24 4.54
N MET A 75 -14.86 -3.91 4.57
CA MET A 75 -15.65 -3.23 5.60
C MET A 75 -17.07 -2.99 5.10
N LYS A 76 -18.07 -3.46 5.86
CA LYS A 76 -19.47 -3.08 5.65
C LYS A 76 -19.59 -1.57 5.80
N THR A 77 -20.10 -0.91 4.77
CA THR A 77 -20.32 0.54 4.82
C THR A 77 -21.64 0.85 5.52
N LEU A 78 -21.85 2.11 5.91
CA LEU A 78 -23.16 2.56 6.39
C LEU A 78 -24.27 2.30 5.34
N LYS A 79 -23.94 2.35 4.04
CA LYS A 79 -24.87 2.00 2.97
C LYS A 79 -25.27 0.53 2.99
N ASP A 80 -24.35 -0.38 3.27
CA ASP A 80 -24.65 -1.81 3.42
C ASP A 80 -25.65 -2.06 4.56
N TYR A 81 -25.54 -1.30 5.65
CA TYR A 81 -26.48 -1.40 6.78
C TYR A 81 -27.86 -0.81 6.47
N MET A 82 -27.94 0.29 5.70
CA MET A 82 -29.23 0.88 5.35
C MET A 82 -30.02 0.07 4.31
N THR A 83 -29.39 -0.89 3.63
CA THR A 83 -30.04 -1.74 2.61
C THR A 83 -30.71 -2.98 3.22
N SER A 84 -30.52 -3.25 4.52
CA SER A 84 -31.11 -4.41 5.21
C SER A 84 -32.41 -4.10 5.98
N TYR A 85 -33.04 -2.95 5.73
CA TYR A 85 -34.34 -2.56 6.29
C TYR A 85 -35.36 -2.29 5.17
#